data_AF-A0A9X7JMI9-F1
#
_entry.id   AF-A0A9X7JMI9-F1
#
_cell.length_a   1.000
_cell.length_b   1.000
_cell.length_c   1.000
_cell.angle_alpha   90.00
_cell.angle_beta   90.00
_cell.angle_gamma   90.00
#
_symmetry.space_group_name_H-M   'P 1'
#
loop_
_entity.id
_entity.type
_entity.pdbx_description
1 polymer ?
#
loop_
_entity_poly.entity_id
_entity_poly.type
_entity_poly.pdbx_seq_one_letter_code
_entity_poly.pdbx_strand_id
1 'polypeptide(L)'
;MTVDHTSRTGDALGIRTVVNPTRSRPTGGPSSEKARGARVAHTHPEHVKRWFQRRFQAEGESATAQDGVVRIGATADPSGLAVRMLPTVSSAARHRGLRIVRAEIRGTVTVTDPEALAQTLSNGLGQARAYSCGLVLTR
;
A
#
# COMPACT_ATOMS: atom_id res chain seq x y z
N MET A 1 9.12 -1.32 -28.10
CA MET A 1 8.21 -2.36 -27.59
C MET A 1 7.18 -1.65 -26.74
N THR A 2 6.01 -1.36 -27.32
CA THR A 2 4.91 -0.70 -26.61
C THR A 2 4.05 -1.78 -26.01
N VAL A 3 4.07 -1.91 -24.68
CA VAL A 3 3.20 -2.84 -23.96
C VAL A 3 2.13 -2.00 -23.30
N ASP A 4 1.14 -1.57 -24.09
CA ASP A 4 -0.06 -0.93 -23.55
C ASP A 4 -0.99 -2.06 -23.08
N HIS A 5 -1.01 -2.31 -21.77
CA HIS A 5 -1.93 -3.28 -21.18
C HIS A 5 -3.21 -2.55 -20.78
N THR A 6 -4.24 -2.63 -21.64
CA THR A 6 -5.56 -2.07 -21.33
C THR A 6 -6.26 -2.96 -20.30
N SER A 7 -6.43 -2.46 -19.08
CA SER A 7 -7.25 -3.13 -18.04
C SER A 7 -8.68 -2.59 -18.11
N ARG A 8 -9.68 -3.44 -17.86
CA ARG A 8 -11.09 -3.09 -17.82
C ARG A 8 -11.69 -3.46 -16.47
N THR A 9 -12.74 -2.76 -16.08
CA THR A 9 -13.53 -3.13 -14.89
C THR A 9 -13.99 -4.58 -15.03
N GLY A 10 -13.81 -5.36 -13.95
CA GLY A 10 -14.10 -6.79 -13.91
C GLY A 10 -12.89 -7.70 -14.23
N ASP A 11 -11.81 -7.18 -14.81
CA ASP A 11 -10.63 -7.99 -15.10
C ASP A 11 -9.99 -8.54 -13.82
N ALA A 12 -9.61 -9.81 -13.83
CA ALA A 12 -8.87 -10.44 -12.74
C ALA A 12 -7.36 -10.39 -13.03
N LEU A 13 -6.59 -9.73 -12.17
CA LEU A 13 -5.15 -9.56 -12.31
C LEU A 13 -4.41 -10.20 -11.14
N GLY A 14 -3.36 -10.96 -11.42
CA GLY A 14 -2.45 -11.39 -10.37
C GLY A 14 -1.57 -10.22 -9.94
N ILE A 15 -1.43 -9.98 -8.64
CA ILE A 15 -0.61 -8.87 -8.12
C ILE A 15 0.55 -9.37 -7.27
N ARG A 16 1.64 -8.60 -7.31
CA ARG A 16 2.74 -8.68 -6.36
C ARG A 16 3.25 -7.28 -6.04
N THR A 17 3.34 -6.94 -4.76
CA THR A 17 3.92 -5.66 -4.34
C THR A 17 4.68 -5.81 -3.03
N VAL A 18 5.73 -5.00 -2.84
CA VAL A 18 6.40 -4.85 -1.55
C VAL A 18 6.00 -3.50 -1.00
N VAL A 19 5.50 -3.44 0.24
CA VAL A 19 4.99 -2.21 0.85
C VAL A 19 5.68 -1.91 2.17
N ASN A 20 5.69 -0.64 2.56
CA ASN A 20 5.93 -0.20 3.94
C ASN A 20 4.58 0.12 4.60
N PRO A 21 3.98 -0.84 5.34
CA PRO A 21 2.64 -0.68 5.87
C PRO A 21 2.69 0.17 7.15
N THR A 22 2.45 1.47 7.03
CA THR A 22 2.46 2.41 8.18
C THR A 22 1.08 2.94 8.52
N ARG A 23 0.87 3.23 9.81
CA ARG A 23 -0.24 4.06 10.31
C ARG A 23 0.29 5.35 10.95
N SER A 24 -0.50 6.41 10.90
CA SER A 24 -0.26 7.61 11.71
C SER A 24 -0.77 7.36 13.12
N ARG A 25 0.02 7.73 14.13
CA ARG A 25 -0.38 7.76 15.53
C ARG A 25 -0.27 9.21 16.00
N PRO A 26 -1.34 9.81 16.56
CA PRO A 26 -1.20 11.10 17.23
C PRO A 26 -0.13 10.99 18.30
N THR A 27 0.80 11.94 18.31
CA THR A 27 1.81 12.08 19.35
C THR A 27 1.48 13.37 20.06
N GLY A 28 1.29 13.36 21.38
CA GLY A 28 0.89 14.54 22.18
C GLY A 28 -0.05 14.19 23.34
N GLY A 29 0.05 14.93 24.45
CA GLY A 29 -0.97 14.94 25.51
C GLY A 29 -2.14 15.85 25.14
N PRO A 30 -3.26 15.85 25.91
CA PRO A 30 -4.49 16.56 25.55
C PRO A 30 -4.35 18.08 25.33
N SER A 31 -3.24 18.72 25.74
CA SER A 31 -3.04 20.17 25.61
C SER A 31 -2.06 20.62 24.52
N SER A 32 -1.48 19.73 23.71
CA SER A 32 -0.55 20.14 22.64
C SER A 32 -1.28 20.31 21.30
N GLU A 33 -1.70 21.53 20.99
CA GLU A 33 -2.47 21.88 19.77
C GLU A 33 -1.81 21.51 18.44
N LYS A 34 -0.50 21.20 18.40
CA LYS A 34 0.24 20.94 17.15
C LYS A 34 1.33 19.87 17.27
N ALA A 35 1.08 18.79 18.00
CA ALA A 35 2.06 17.72 18.05
C ALA A 35 1.95 16.83 16.79
N ARG A 36 3.02 16.82 15.98
CA ARG A 36 3.10 16.10 14.70
C ARG A 36 2.95 14.60 14.94
N GLY A 37 2.02 13.95 14.25
CA GLY A 37 1.78 12.50 14.36
C GLY A 37 3.01 11.66 13.99
N ALA A 38 3.28 10.62 14.79
CA ALA A 38 4.34 9.67 14.56
C ALA A 38 3.85 8.53 13.65
N ARG A 39 4.66 8.15 12.66
CA ARG A 39 4.36 7.01 11.80
C ARG A 39 4.89 5.73 12.43
N VAL A 40 4.02 4.74 12.58
CA VAL A 40 4.37 3.44 13.15
C VAL A 40 4.08 2.37 12.11
N ALA A 41 5.05 1.50 11.87
CA ALA A 41 4.90 0.39 10.94
C ALA A 41 4.10 -0.76 11.56
N HIS A 42 3.32 -1.44 10.73
CA HIS A 42 2.70 -2.72 11.04
C HIS A 42 3.74 -3.84 10.89
N THR A 43 3.96 -4.58 11.98
CA THR A 43 4.97 -5.67 12.05
C THR A 43 4.36 -7.07 12.02
N HIS A 44 3.02 -7.18 12.07
CA HIS A 44 2.30 -8.45 12.02
C HIS A 44 1.59 -8.63 10.67
N PRO A 45 1.65 -9.82 10.04
CA PRO A 45 1.02 -10.08 8.74
C PRO A 45 -0.45 -9.67 8.66
N GLU A 46 -1.25 -9.99 9.68
CA GLU A 46 -2.66 -9.62 9.74
C GLU A 46 -2.90 -8.11 9.71
N HIS A 47 -2.00 -7.33 10.32
CA HIS A 47 -2.09 -5.88 10.30
C HIS A 47 -1.72 -5.32 8.92
N VAL A 48 -0.75 -5.94 8.25
CA VAL A 48 -0.38 -5.60 6.86
C VAL A 48 -1.53 -5.93 5.91
N LYS A 49 -2.16 -7.10 6.08
CA LYS A 49 -3.32 -7.51 5.30
C LYS A 49 -4.47 -6.51 5.42
N ARG A 50 -4.82 -6.12 6.66
CA ARG A 50 -5.81 -5.04 6.91
C ARG A 50 -5.39 -3.69 6.34
N TRP A 51 -4.11 -3.35 6.43
CA TRP A 51 -3.58 -2.12 5.83
C TRP A 51 -3.75 -2.09 4.31
N PHE A 52 -3.61 -3.24 3.65
CA PHE A 52 -3.78 -3.37 2.20
C PHE A 52 -5.25 -3.38 1.81
N GLN A 53 -6.11 -4.09 2.55
CA GLN A 53 -7.56 -4.11 2.34
C GLN A 53 -8.19 -2.71 2.39
N ARG A 54 -7.72 -1.84 3.28
CA ARG A 54 -8.18 -0.43 3.35
C ARG A 54 -7.93 0.36 2.06
N ARG A 55 -7.12 -0.16 1.15
CA ARG A 55 -6.81 0.45 -0.15
C ARG A 55 -7.58 -0.21 -1.28
N PHE A 56 -8.46 -1.17 -0.98
CA PHE A 56 -9.44 -1.62 -1.95
C PHE A 56 -10.43 -0.52 -2.27
N GLN A 57 -10.94 -0.59 -3.50
CA GLN A 57 -11.94 0.32 -4.04
C GLN A 57 -13.10 -0.54 -4.50
N ALA A 58 -14.26 -0.41 -3.84
CA ALA A 58 -15.48 -0.97 -4.40
C ALA A 58 -15.89 -0.18 -5.65
N GLU A 59 -16.70 -0.79 -6.51
CA GLU A 59 -17.20 -0.14 -7.71
C GLU A 59 -17.99 1.14 -7.37
N GLY A 60 -17.69 2.24 -8.08
CA GLY A 60 -18.30 3.55 -7.82
C GLY A 60 -17.73 4.31 -6.61
N GLU A 61 -16.81 3.75 -5.83
CA GLU A 61 -16.12 4.51 -4.78
C GLU A 61 -15.03 5.42 -5.35
N SER A 62 -14.81 6.56 -4.69
CA SER A 62 -13.69 7.46 -5.01
C SER A 62 -12.33 6.80 -4.80
N ALA A 63 -11.37 7.09 -5.68
CA ALA A 63 -9.98 6.62 -5.62
C ALA A 63 -9.22 7.08 -4.35
N THR A 64 -9.75 8.03 -3.60
CA THR A 64 -9.25 8.44 -2.28
C THR A 64 -10.36 8.32 -1.25
N ALA A 65 -10.09 7.60 -0.16
CA ALA A 65 -11.02 7.47 0.96
C ALA A 65 -11.13 8.78 1.76
N GLN A 66 -12.18 8.90 2.57
CA GLN A 66 -12.46 10.12 3.37
C GLN A 66 -11.31 10.51 4.31
N ASP A 67 -10.52 9.54 4.75
CA ASP A 67 -9.35 9.73 5.62
C ASP A 67 -8.03 9.96 4.85
N GLY A 68 -8.11 10.16 3.53
CA GLY A 68 -6.97 10.43 2.65
C GLY A 68 -6.20 9.17 2.22
N VAL A 69 -6.68 7.96 2.51
CA VAL A 69 -6.07 6.74 1.99
C VAL A 69 -6.32 6.62 0.48
N VAL A 70 -5.24 6.61 -0.30
CA VAL A 70 -5.28 6.30 -1.73
C VAL A 70 -5.61 4.82 -1.93
N ARG A 71 -6.63 4.56 -2.74
CA ARG A 71 -7.09 3.23 -3.14
C ARG A 71 -6.47 2.80 -4.48
N ILE A 72 -6.51 1.50 -4.73
CA ILE A 72 -5.75 0.84 -5.81
C ILE A 72 -6.54 0.76 -7.13
N GLY A 73 -7.83 1.14 -7.16
CA GLY A 73 -8.69 0.88 -8.33
C GLY A 73 -9.05 -0.60 -8.52
N ALA A 74 -8.94 -1.39 -7.47
CA ALA A 74 -9.26 -2.81 -7.49
C ALA A 74 -9.75 -3.29 -6.11
N THR A 75 -10.44 -4.43 -6.12
CA THR A 75 -10.86 -5.16 -4.91
C THR A 75 -10.35 -6.59 -4.96
N ALA A 76 -10.40 -7.32 -3.84
CA ALA A 76 -10.11 -8.76 -3.82
C ALA A 76 -10.81 -9.41 -2.63
N ASP A 77 -10.95 -10.74 -2.69
CA ASP A 77 -11.22 -11.51 -1.49
C ASP A 77 -9.98 -11.44 -0.56
N PRO A 78 -10.13 -10.89 0.66
CA PRO A 78 -9.14 -11.01 1.72
C PRO A 78 -8.47 -12.37 1.84
N SER A 79 -9.23 -13.46 1.80
CA SER A 79 -8.72 -14.80 2.10
C SER A 79 -7.62 -15.23 1.11
N GLY A 80 -7.72 -14.78 -0.16
CA GLY A 80 -6.76 -15.04 -1.22
C GLY A 80 -5.47 -14.20 -1.19
N LEU A 81 -5.32 -13.28 -0.23
CA LEU A 81 -4.09 -12.50 -0.07
C LEU A 81 -3.06 -13.25 0.78
N ALA A 82 -1.87 -13.45 0.19
CA ALA A 82 -0.69 -13.92 0.90
C ALA A 82 0.18 -12.73 1.32
N VAL A 83 0.61 -12.72 2.59
CA VAL A 83 1.51 -11.71 3.15
C VAL A 83 2.79 -12.37 3.66
N ARG A 84 3.94 -11.85 3.26
CA ARG A 84 5.26 -12.28 3.74
C ARG A 84 6.01 -11.08 4.30
N MET A 85 6.33 -11.11 5.59
CA MET A 85 7.20 -10.11 6.19
C MET A 85 8.62 -10.23 5.63
N LEU A 86 9.26 -9.09 5.33
CA LEU A 86 10.62 -9.03 4.81
C LEU A 86 11.58 -8.47 5.85
N PRO A 87 12.89 -8.76 5.72
CA PRO A 87 13.90 -8.12 6.55
C PRO A 87 13.78 -6.59 6.50
N THR A 88 13.83 -5.98 7.69
CA THR A 88 13.82 -4.52 7.85
C THR A 88 15.06 -3.93 7.20
N VAL A 89 14.87 -2.88 6.41
CA VAL A 89 16.01 -2.10 5.90
C VAL A 89 16.39 -1.08 6.95
N SER A 90 17.66 -1.09 7.33
CA SER A 90 18.27 -0.09 8.20
C SER A 90 19.43 0.59 7.48
N SER A 91 19.70 1.84 7.84
CA SER A 91 20.91 2.54 7.39
C SER A 91 21.90 2.67 8.54
N ALA A 92 23.12 2.19 8.34
CA ALA A 92 24.23 2.40 9.26
C ALA A 92 24.94 3.76 9.04
N ALA A 93 24.67 4.45 7.92
CA ALA A 93 25.29 5.70 7.51
C ALA A 93 24.36 6.92 7.72
N ARG A 94 24.58 8.02 6.97
CA ARG A 94 24.03 9.42 7.07
C ARG A 94 22.57 9.60 7.53
N HIS A 95 21.73 8.57 7.50
CA HIS A 95 20.39 8.52 8.10
C HIS A 95 20.36 7.63 9.35
N ARG A 96 21.15 8.00 10.37
CA ARG A 96 21.20 7.29 11.66
C ARG A 96 19.77 7.13 12.21
N GLY A 97 19.35 5.88 12.44
CA GLY A 97 18.03 5.54 12.99
C GLY A 97 16.94 5.24 11.97
N LEU A 98 17.22 5.28 10.66
CA LEU A 98 16.24 4.85 9.65
C LEU A 98 15.95 3.34 9.80
N ARG A 99 14.67 3.00 9.99
CA ARG A 99 14.18 1.61 9.98
C ARG A 99 12.91 1.54 9.13
N ILE A 100 12.98 0.74 8.06
CA ILE A 100 11.86 0.55 7.12
C ILE A 100 11.42 -0.90 7.21
N VAL A 101 10.26 -1.10 7.83
CA VAL A 101 9.57 -2.39 7.81
C VAL A 101 8.98 -2.59 6.43
N ARG A 102 9.10 -3.81 5.92
CA ARG A 102 8.62 -4.17 4.59
C ARG A 102 7.82 -5.46 4.65
N ALA A 103 6.80 -5.54 3.82
CA ALA A 103 6.03 -6.76 3.62
C ALA A 103 5.74 -6.94 2.14
N GLU A 104 5.89 -8.16 1.65
CA GLU A 104 5.45 -8.56 0.32
C GLU A 104 4.00 -9.03 0.41
N ILE A 105 3.18 -8.57 -0.54
CA ILE A 105 1.78 -8.95 -0.70
C ILE A 105 1.63 -9.57 -2.08
N ARG A 106 0.94 -10.70 -2.14
CA ARG A 106 0.57 -11.40 -3.38
C ARG A 106 -0.90 -11.79 -3.32
N GLY A 107 -1.54 -11.85 -4.48
CA GLY A 107 -2.92 -12.31 -4.59
C GLY A 107 -3.47 -12.07 -5.97
N THR A 108 -4.78 -12.22 -6.11
CA THR A 108 -5.53 -11.83 -7.30
C THR A 108 -6.46 -10.69 -6.92
N VAL A 109 -6.54 -9.66 -7.75
CA VAL A 109 -7.48 -8.54 -7.58
C VAL A 109 -8.40 -8.47 -8.78
N THR A 110 -9.61 -7.98 -8.57
CA THR A 110 -10.57 -7.61 -9.61
C THR A 110 -10.53 -6.11 -9.80
N VAL A 111 -10.29 -5.65 -11.02
CA VAL A 111 -10.27 -4.23 -11.36
C VAL A 111 -11.66 -3.63 -11.19
N THR A 112 -11.75 -2.51 -10.47
CA THR A 112 -13.00 -1.77 -10.25
C THR A 112 -12.95 -0.39 -10.88
N ASP A 113 -11.76 0.20 -10.98
CA ASP A 113 -11.50 1.49 -11.60
C ASP A 113 -10.14 1.41 -12.34
N PRO A 114 -10.16 1.21 -13.67
CA PRO A 114 -8.94 1.11 -14.47
C PRO A 114 -8.03 2.33 -14.40
N GLU A 115 -8.60 3.54 -14.22
CA GLU A 115 -7.82 4.77 -14.16
C GLU A 115 -7.08 4.86 -12.83
N ALA A 116 -7.77 4.63 -11.71
CA ALA A 116 -7.15 4.58 -10.38
C ALA A 116 -6.09 3.46 -10.29
N LEU A 117 -6.32 2.33 -10.96
CA LEU A 117 -5.33 1.27 -11.09
C LEU A 117 -4.11 1.74 -11.87
N ALA A 118 -4.28 2.33 -13.05
CA ALA A 118 -3.17 2.85 -13.85
C ALA A 118 -2.35 3.89 -13.08
N GLN A 119 -3.01 4.78 -12.32
CA GLN A 119 -2.34 5.74 -11.44
C GLN A 119 -1.55 5.03 -10.33
N THR A 120 -2.09 3.96 -9.75
CA THR A 120 -1.40 3.17 -8.72
C THR A 120 -0.19 2.43 -9.26
N LEU A 121 -0.29 1.85 -10.46
CA LEU A 121 0.83 1.18 -11.14
C LEU A 121 1.95 2.19 -11.46
N SER A 122 1.58 3.40 -11.89
CA SER A 122 2.53 4.45 -12.28
C SER A 122 3.21 5.11 -11.08
N ASN A 123 2.44 5.43 -10.03
CA ASN A 123 2.94 6.21 -8.88
C ASN A 123 3.42 5.35 -7.71
N GLY A 124 3.05 4.07 -7.72
CA GLY A 124 3.32 3.11 -6.66
C GLY A 124 2.43 3.27 -5.41
N LEU A 125 2.33 2.20 -4.65
CA LEU A 125 1.45 2.08 -3.50
C LEU A 125 2.15 2.38 -2.15
N GLY A 126 1.59 3.30 -1.37
CA GLY A 126 2.06 3.57 -0.01
C GLY A 126 3.38 4.36 0.06
N GLN A 127 4.16 4.11 1.11
CA GLN A 127 5.31 4.93 1.50
C GLN A 127 6.65 4.23 1.24
N ALA A 128 7.75 4.97 1.43
CA ALA A 128 9.13 4.49 1.29
C ALA A 128 9.47 3.94 -0.11
N ARG A 129 8.93 4.58 -1.16
CA ARG A 129 9.11 4.14 -2.56
C ARG A 129 10.57 4.08 -3.01
N ALA A 130 11.40 4.99 -2.49
CA ALA A 130 12.85 4.99 -2.71
C ALA A 130 13.59 3.78 -2.12
N TYR A 131 12.92 2.94 -1.33
CA TYR A 131 13.49 1.79 -0.62
C TYR A 131 12.87 0.46 -1.06
N SER A 132 12.65 0.32 -2.38
CA SER A 132 12.07 -0.86 -3.03
C SER A 132 10.68 -1.23 -2.50
N CYS A 133 9.89 -0.21 -2.15
CA CYS A 133 8.49 -0.36 -1.75
C CYS A 133 7.56 0.34 -2.77
N GLY A 134 6.30 -0.06 -2.81
CA GLY A 134 5.25 0.56 -3.59
C GLY A 134 5.19 0.19 -5.06
N LEU A 135 6.20 -0.45 -5.65
CA LEU A 135 6.05 -0.99 -7.00
C LEU A 135 5.01 -2.11 -6.98
N VAL A 136 4.00 -2.00 -7.84
CA VAL A 136 2.96 -3.02 -8.04
C VAL A 136 3.22 -3.70 -9.37
N LEU A 137 3.38 -5.01 -9.33
CA LEU A 137 3.55 -5.86 -10.50
C LEU A 137 2.22 -6.57 -10.75
N THR A 138 1.75 -6.53 -11.98
CA THR A 138 0.55 -7.25 -12.45
C THR A 138 0.95 -8.35 -13.42
N ARG A 139 0.14 -9.41 -13.50
CA ARG A 139 0.24 -10.51 -14.46
C ARG A 139 -1.15 -10.93 -14.93
#